data_AF-A0AA38IM88-F1
#
_entry.id   AF-A0AA38IM88-F1
#
_cell.length_a   1.000
_cell.length_b   1.000
_cell.length_c   1.000
_cell.angle_alpha   90.00
_cell.angle_beta   90.00
_cell.angle_gamma   90.00
#
_symmetry.space_group_name_H-M   'P 1'
#
loop_
_entity.id
_entity.type
_entity.pdbx_description
1 polymer ?
#
loop_
_entity_poly.entity_id
_entity_poly.type
_entity_poly.pdbx_seq_one_letter_code
_entity_poly.pdbx_strand_id
1 'polypeptide(L)'
;MQKENVGHLTGSNIPLCDFINFNDLQQQNLVTNAKGRLLDLILCSKNLKCTVMQSNTPVVDEDAHHPALSIILQVPAANLKESNFNFSRIKTKYNFRKGNNRYLNITDWSQLLVIKDVNVACD
;
A
#
# COMPACT_ATOMS: atom_id res chain seq x y z
N MET A 1 39.00 27.52 -16.85
CA MET A 1 38.57 28.11 -15.57
C MET A 1 37.16 28.64 -15.73
N GLN A 2 36.16 27.79 -15.57
CA GLN A 2 34.77 28.16 -15.27
C GLN A 2 34.25 27.03 -14.39
N LYS A 3 34.14 27.31 -13.08
CA LYS A 3 33.51 26.43 -12.11
C LYS A 3 32.01 26.65 -12.25
N GLU A 4 31.30 25.66 -12.77
CA GLU A 4 29.84 25.66 -12.66
C GLU A 4 29.47 25.50 -11.19
N ASN A 5 28.72 26.48 -10.70
CA ASN A 5 28.18 26.53 -9.35
C ASN A 5 27.31 25.29 -9.12
N VAL A 6 27.87 24.30 -8.43
CA VAL A 6 27.08 23.29 -7.74
C VAL A 6 26.29 24.04 -6.68
N GLY A 7 25.03 24.37 -7.01
CA GLY A 7 24.07 24.93 -6.08
C GLY A 7 23.92 23.99 -4.90
N HIS A 8 24.64 24.30 -3.83
CA HIS A 8 24.55 23.64 -2.55
C HIS A 8 23.19 24.01 -1.95
N LEU A 9 22.17 23.19 -2.24
CA LEU A 9 20.87 23.27 -1.57
C LEU A 9 21.01 22.66 -0.17
N THR A 10 21.72 23.36 0.71
CA THR A 10 21.68 23.12 2.15
C THR A 10 20.45 23.82 2.72
N GLY A 11 19.50 23.08 3.26
CA GLY A 11 18.53 23.67 4.20
C GLY A 11 17.07 23.30 4.04
N SER A 12 16.75 22.03 3.88
CA SER A 12 15.49 21.50 4.40
C SER A 12 15.73 20.04 4.78
N ASN A 13 15.85 19.75 6.08
CA ASN A 13 15.61 18.40 6.59
C ASN A 13 14.17 18.09 6.22
N ILE A 14 13.96 17.37 5.11
CA ILE A 14 12.65 16.86 4.74
C ILE A 14 12.64 15.48 5.39
N PRO A 15 11.96 15.29 6.55
CA PRO A 15 12.05 14.03 7.30
C PRO A 15 11.65 12.83 6.45
N LEU A 16 10.81 13.05 5.43
CA LEU A 16 10.45 12.05 4.44
C LEU A 16 11.61 11.67 3.51
N CYS A 17 12.42 12.62 3.03
CA CYS A 17 13.61 12.32 2.23
C CYS A 17 14.65 11.57 3.07
N ASP A 18 14.85 11.99 4.31
CA ASP A 18 15.77 11.30 5.23
C ASP A 18 15.30 9.87 5.50
N PHE A 19 13.99 9.68 5.74
CA PHE A 19 13.39 8.36 5.90
C PHE A 19 13.56 7.48 4.66
N ILE A 20 13.30 8.02 3.47
CA ILE A 20 13.45 7.30 2.19
C ILE A 20 14.90 6.88 1.99
N ASN A 21 15.84 7.80 2.21
CA ASN A 21 17.27 7.57 2.01
C ASN A 21 17.82 6.59 3.04
N PHE A 22 17.48 6.77 4.32
CA PHE A 22 17.94 5.91 5.43
C PHE A 22 17.51 4.45 5.24
N ASN A 23 16.31 4.22 4.71
CA ASN A 23 15.75 2.89 4.50
C ASN A 23 15.99 2.32 3.09
N ASP A 24 16.78 3.02 2.25
CA ASP A 24 17.02 2.66 0.85
C ASP A 24 15.74 2.34 0.06
N LEU A 25 14.74 3.22 0.24
CA LEU A 25 13.44 3.12 -0.41
C LEU A 25 13.41 3.94 -1.70
N GLN A 26 12.47 3.61 -2.57
CA GLN A 26 12.18 4.35 -3.79
C GLN A 26 10.68 4.43 -4.00
N GLN A 27 10.21 5.59 -4.45
CA GLN A 27 8.82 5.79 -4.86
C GLN A 27 8.52 4.98 -6.13
N GLN A 28 7.45 4.18 -6.08
CA GLN A 28 7.03 3.29 -7.16
C GLN A 28 5.78 3.80 -7.89
N ASN A 29 4.88 4.48 -7.19
CA ASN A 29 3.65 4.95 -7.81
C ASN A 29 3.90 6.13 -8.75
N LEU A 30 3.41 5.99 -9.97
CA LEU A 30 3.37 7.03 -11.00
C LEU A 30 1.94 7.32 -11.49
N VAL A 31 0.93 6.65 -10.93
CA VAL A 31 -0.47 6.84 -11.30
C VAL A 31 -0.97 8.16 -10.74
N THR A 32 -1.38 9.06 -11.63
CA THR A 32 -1.96 10.35 -11.28
C THR A 32 -3.48 10.28 -11.25
N ASN A 33 -4.11 11.12 -10.44
CA ASN A 33 -5.55 11.26 -10.41
C ASN A 33 -6.12 11.99 -11.64
N ALA A 34 -7.44 12.22 -11.67
CA ALA A 34 -8.13 12.88 -12.77
C ALA A 34 -7.66 14.32 -13.06
N LYS A 35 -6.91 14.94 -12.13
CA LYS A 35 -6.31 16.29 -12.28
C LYS A 35 -4.82 16.24 -12.64
N GLY A 36 -4.28 15.07 -12.98
CA GLY A 36 -2.86 14.89 -13.30
C GLY A 36 -1.93 15.04 -12.09
N ARG A 37 -2.44 14.88 -10.86
CA ARG A 37 -1.66 14.99 -9.62
C ARG A 37 -1.34 13.61 -9.03
N LEU A 38 -0.12 13.42 -8.57
CA LEU A 38 0.28 12.25 -7.79
C LEU A 38 0.02 12.53 -6.30
N LEU A 39 -1.00 11.90 -5.73
CA LEU A 39 -1.37 12.09 -4.33
C LEU A 39 -0.94 10.91 -3.45
N ASP A 40 -0.85 9.71 -4.02
CA ASP A 40 -0.57 8.49 -3.27
C ASP A 40 0.93 8.14 -3.31
N LEU A 41 1.52 7.96 -2.13
CA LEU A 41 2.92 7.59 -1.92
C LEU A 41 3.06 6.08 -1.70
N ILE A 42 3.83 5.40 -2.54
CA ILE A 42 4.11 3.95 -2.44
C ILE A 42 5.62 3.75 -2.49
N LEU A 43 6.22 3.60 -1.31
CA LEU A 43 7.65 3.34 -1.17
C LEU A 43 7.92 1.83 -1.17
N CYS A 44 8.94 1.41 -1.91
CA CYS A 44 9.44 0.05 -1.92
C CYS A 44 10.96 0.05 -1.82
N SER A 45 11.53 -0.98 -1.19
CA SER A 45 12.99 -1.18 -1.22
C SER A 45 13.47 -1.30 -2.66
N LYS A 46 14.60 -0.67 -2.98
CA LYS A 46 15.21 -0.72 -4.32
C LYS A 46 15.56 -2.13 -4.80
N ASN A 47 15.77 -3.06 -3.87
CA ASN A 47 16.10 -4.45 -4.16
C ASN A 47 14.87 -5.34 -4.40
N LEU A 48 13.65 -4.78 -4.26
CA LEU A 48 12.41 -5.50 -4.47
C LEU A 48 11.73 -4.97 -5.72
N LYS A 49 11.39 -5.89 -6.64
CA LYS A 49 10.62 -5.51 -7.83
C LYS A 49 9.16 -5.30 -7.43
N CYS A 50 8.74 -4.04 -7.48
CA CYS A 50 7.38 -3.58 -7.25
C CYS A 50 6.84 -2.97 -8.54
N THR A 51 5.58 -3.24 -8.85
CA THR A 51 4.88 -2.61 -9.98
C THR A 51 3.57 -2.06 -9.46
N VAL A 52 3.35 -0.78 -9.72
CA VAL A 52 2.11 -0.07 -9.38
C VAL A 52 1.44 0.33 -10.69
N MET A 53 0.15 0.03 -10.82
CA MET A 53 -0.68 0.43 -11.96
C MET A 53 -2.08 0.78 -11.49
N GLN A 54 -2.84 1.50 -12.31
CA GLN A 54 -4.26 1.71 -12.03
C GLN A 54 -5.01 0.37 -12.10
N SER A 55 -5.95 0.17 -11.18
CA SER A 55 -6.78 -1.03 -11.13
C SER A 55 -7.86 -0.96 -12.21
N ASN A 56 -8.05 -2.06 -12.95
CA ASN A 56 -9.08 -2.17 -13.97
C ASN A 56 -10.41 -2.73 -13.42
N THR A 57 -10.44 -3.12 -12.15
CA THR A 57 -11.59 -3.76 -11.50
C THR A 57 -11.80 -3.16 -10.11
N PRO A 58 -12.20 -1.89 -10.00
CA PRO A 58 -12.54 -1.32 -8.70
C PRO A 58 -13.81 -2.00 -8.16
N VAL A 59 -13.83 -2.32 -6.87
CA VAL A 59 -14.95 -3.03 -6.21
C VAL A 59 -16.15 -2.10 -5.97
N VAL A 60 -15.88 -0.80 -5.91
CA VAL A 60 -16.84 0.30 -5.75
C VAL A 60 -16.55 1.36 -6.81
N ASP A 61 -17.45 2.31 -6.99
CA ASP A 61 -17.23 3.46 -7.88
C ASP A 61 -15.97 4.21 -7.45
N GLU A 62 -15.12 4.54 -8.42
CA GLU A 62 -13.76 5.05 -8.17
C GLU A 62 -13.79 6.54 -7.83
N ASP A 63 -13.04 6.95 -6.79
CA ASP A 63 -12.86 8.36 -6.44
C ASP A 63 -11.96 9.05 -7.49
N ALA A 64 -12.46 10.13 -8.10
CA ALA A 64 -11.71 10.94 -9.05
C ALA A 64 -10.41 11.54 -8.48
N HIS A 65 -10.30 11.68 -7.16
CA HIS A 65 -9.09 12.18 -6.50
C HIS A 65 -8.08 11.08 -6.17
N HIS A 66 -8.55 9.85 -5.94
CA HIS A 66 -7.75 8.69 -5.54
C HIS A 66 -8.09 7.48 -6.41
N PRO A 67 -7.44 7.34 -7.57
CA PRO A 67 -7.64 6.18 -8.42
C PRO A 67 -7.23 4.90 -7.69
N ALA A 68 -7.99 3.83 -7.88
CA ALA A 68 -7.68 2.54 -7.32
C ALA A 68 -6.36 2.02 -7.91
N LEU A 69 -5.46 1.54 -7.05
CA LEU A 69 -4.14 1.05 -7.46
C LEU A 69 -4.03 -0.46 -7.29
N SER A 70 -3.46 -1.13 -8.30
CA SER A 70 -3.00 -2.52 -8.22
C SER A 70 -1.50 -2.54 -7.99
N ILE A 71 -1.07 -3.24 -6.95
CA ILE A 71 0.33 -3.31 -6.52
C ILE A 71 0.78 -4.77 -6.58
N ILE A 72 1.82 -5.02 -7.39
CA ILE A 72 2.41 -6.36 -7.57
C ILE A 72 3.82 -6.34 -7.00
N LEU A 73 4.08 -7.18 -6.01
CA LEU A 73 5.39 -7.34 -5.39
C LEU A 73 5.99 -8.71 -5.76
N GLN A 74 7.20 -8.72 -6.31
CA GLN A 74 7.94 -9.95 -6.59
C GLN A 74 8.92 -10.22 -5.46
N VAL A 75 8.50 -11.02 -4.48
CA VAL A 75 9.33 -11.41 -3.34
C VAL A 75 10.22 -12.59 -3.75
N PRO A 76 11.56 -12.47 -3.72
CA PRO A 76 12.45 -13.58 -4.03
C PRO A 76 12.21 -14.76 -3.08
N ALA A 77 12.15 -15.98 -3.62
CA ALA A 77 11.94 -17.19 -2.82
C ALA A 77 13.02 -17.38 -1.73
N ALA A 78 14.26 -16.92 -1.97
CA ALA A 78 15.33 -16.93 -0.97
C ALA A 78 15.04 -16.08 0.28
N ASN A 79 14.17 -15.07 0.16
CA ASN A 79 13.74 -14.22 1.27
C ASN A 79 12.50 -14.78 1.97
N LEU A 80 11.81 -15.74 1.34
CA LEU A 80 10.83 -16.56 2.01
C LEU A 80 11.62 -17.57 2.84
N LYS A 81 11.91 -17.23 4.10
CA LYS A 81 12.26 -18.27 5.06
C LYS A 81 11.10 -19.25 5.02
N GLU A 82 11.38 -20.51 4.66
CA GLU A 82 10.52 -21.60 5.10
C GLU A 82 10.44 -21.45 6.61
N SER A 83 9.38 -20.82 7.07
CA SER A 83 9.02 -20.99 8.45
C SER A 83 8.79 -22.49 8.52
N ASN A 84 9.59 -23.18 9.33
CA ASN A 84 9.18 -24.43 9.95
C ASN A 84 7.99 -24.11 10.86
N PHE A 85 6.92 -23.53 10.28
CA PHE A 85 5.67 -23.20 10.91
C PHE A 85 5.01 -24.54 11.08
N ASN A 86 5.43 -25.18 12.15
CA ASN A 86 4.95 -26.47 12.53
C ASN A 86 3.48 -26.24 12.93
N PHE A 87 2.56 -26.43 11.99
CA PHE A 87 1.11 -26.29 12.22
C PHE A 87 0.66 -27.11 13.43
N SER A 88 1.40 -28.18 13.77
CA SER A 88 1.20 -29.00 14.97
C SER A 88 1.43 -28.26 16.30
N ARG A 89 2.19 -27.15 16.31
CA ARG A 89 2.47 -26.29 17.47
C ARG A 89 1.47 -25.15 17.63
N ILE A 90 0.57 -24.94 16.67
CA ILE A 90 -0.61 -24.06 16.81
C ILE A 90 -1.67 -24.80 17.64
N LYS A 91 -1.30 -25.19 18.86
CA LYS A 91 -2.27 -25.50 19.94
C LYS A 91 -2.62 -24.26 20.74
N THR A 92 -2.06 -23.10 20.39
CA THR A 92 -2.67 -21.84 20.76
C THR A 92 -3.92 -21.70 19.90
N LYS A 93 -5.09 -21.95 20.50
CA LYS A 93 -6.33 -21.34 20.02
C LYS A 93 -5.97 -19.88 19.74
N TYR A 94 -5.87 -19.50 18.46
CA TYR A 94 -5.87 -18.10 18.10
C TYR A 94 -7.05 -17.53 18.87
N ASN A 95 -6.77 -16.56 19.75
CA ASN A 95 -7.82 -15.93 20.52
C ASN A 95 -8.52 -14.97 19.57
N PHE A 96 -9.23 -15.55 18.60
CA PHE A 96 -10.09 -14.83 17.68
C PHE A 96 -11.04 -13.97 18.49
N ARG A 97 -11.29 -14.18 19.79
CA ARG A 97 -12.06 -13.26 20.63
C ARG A 97 -11.58 -11.79 20.63
N LYS A 98 -10.33 -11.49 20.22
CA LYS A 98 -9.88 -10.10 20.00
C LYS A 98 -10.19 -9.54 18.60
N GLY A 99 -10.51 -10.39 17.61
CA GLY A 99 -10.97 -10.02 16.26
C GLY A 99 -12.37 -10.52 15.90
N ASN A 100 -13.01 -11.29 16.78
CA ASN A 100 -14.36 -11.84 16.68
C ASN A 100 -15.28 -10.73 17.16
N ASN A 101 -15.27 -9.65 16.40
CA ASN A 101 -16.30 -8.67 16.48
C ASN A 101 -17.58 -9.40 16.05
N ARG A 102 -18.47 -9.65 17.01
CA ARG A 102 -19.72 -10.39 16.82
C ARG A 102 -20.51 -9.86 15.62
N TYR A 103 -20.37 -8.57 15.31
CA TYR A 103 -20.98 -7.92 14.16
C TYR A 103 -20.50 -8.53 12.83
N LEU A 104 -19.22 -8.86 12.66
CA LEU A 104 -18.69 -9.37 11.38
C LEU A 104 -19.34 -10.69 10.94
N ASN A 105 -19.74 -11.54 11.88
CA ASN A 105 -20.37 -12.85 11.60
C ASN A 105 -21.88 -12.78 11.36
N ILE A 106 -22.53 -11.67 11.76
CA ILE A 106 -23.97 -11.46 11.58
C ILE A 106 -24.27 -10.39 10.54
N THR A 107 -23.27 -9.62 10.13
CA THR A 107 -23.37 -8.65 9.04
C THR A 107 -23.44 -9.40 7.73
N ASP A 108 -24.53 -9.20 7.00
CA ASP A 108 -24.68 -9.66 5.65
C ASP A 108 -23.82 -8.80 4.70
N TRP A 109 -22.68 -9.36 4.28
CA TRP A 109 -21.76 -8.70 3.35
C TRP A 109 -22.23 -8.73 1.91
N SER A 110 -23.32 -9.45 1.59
CA SER A 110 -23.87 -9.48 0.23
C SER A 110 -24.32 -8.09 -0.26
N GLN A 111 -24.64 -7.19 0.68
CA GLN A 111 -24.98 -5.79 0.37
C GLN A 111 -23.83 -5.03 -0.30
N LEU A 112 -22.57 -5.34 0.02
CA LEU A 112 -21.40 -4.72 -0.64
C LEU A 112 -21.27 -5.12 -2.12
N LEU A 113 -21.92 -6.22 -2.54
CA LEU A 113 -21.95 -6.62 -3.94
C LEU A 113 -22.99 -5.82 -4.75
N VAL A 114 -23.88 -5.09 -4.06
CA VAL A 114 -24.98 -4.33 -4.65
C VAL A 114 -24.73 -2.82 -4.54
N ILE A 115 -24.15 -2.37 -3.43
CA ILE A 115 -23.85 -0.96 -3.18
C ILE A 115 -22.55 -0.58 -3.88
N LYS A 116 -22.67 0.21 -4.95
CA LYS A 116 -21.51 0.68 -5.73
C LYS A 116 -20.86 1.93 -5.15
N ASP A 117 -21.61 2.76 -4.43
CA ASP A 117 -21.09 3.99 -3.81
C ASP A 117 -20.89 3.80 -2.31
N VAL A 118 -19.64 3.91 -1.86
CA VAL A 118 -19.26 3.78 -0.45
C VAL A 118 -19.88 4.86 0.44
N ASN A 119 -20.20 6.04 -0.11
CA ASN A 119 -20.80 7.13 0.65
C ASN A 119 -22.26 6.84 1.01
N VAL A 120 -22.93 5.97 0.25
CA VAL A 120 -24.31 5.52 0.52
C VAL A 120 -24.32 4.38 1.54
N ALA A 121 -23.20 3.69 1.75
CA ALA A 121 -23.10 2.57 2.68
C ALA A 121 -22.96 2.98 4.16
N CYS A 122 -22.71 4.26 4.45
CA CYS A 122 -22.43 4.76 5.80
C CYS A 122 -23.58 5.54 6.47
N ASP A 123 -24.77 5.59 5.84
CA ASP A 123 -25.99 6.19 6.41
C ASP A 123 -26.89 5.16 7.12
#